data_AF-K7P5P2-F1
#
_entry.id   AF-K7P5P2-F1
#
_cell.length_a   1.000
_cell.length_b   1.000
_cell.length_c   1.000
_cell.angle_alpha   90.00
_cell.angle_beta   90.00
_cell.angle_gamma   90.00
#
_symmetry.space_group_name_H-M   'P 1'
#
loop_
_entity.id
_entity.type
_entity.pdbx_description
1 polymer ?
#
loop_
_entity_poly.entity_id
_entity_poly.type
_entity_poly.pdbx_seq_one_letter_code
_entity_poly.pdbx_strand_id
1 'polypeptide(L)'
;FSVKVCSFSTSAVRPLSKMVKPPIQVYGLEGRYATALYSAASKEKKLDQVEKDLNRVSALFKDPKLSVVITNPHIKRVLKQKTVGDILAKEKFTPLTVNFVNLLAENGRLSQTPDV
;
A
#
# COMPACT_ATOMS: atom_id res chain seq x y z
N PHE A 1 41.43 0.68 30.65
CA PHE A 1 40.27 -0.18 30.31
C PHE A 1 38.99 0.53 30.68
N SER A 2 38.27 1.10 29.70
CA SER A 2 36.84 1.41 29.86
C SER A 2 36.24 1.60 28.47
N VAL A 3 35.71 0.51 27.93
CA VAL A 3 34.96 0.52 26.66
C VAL A 3 33.62 1.16 26.96
N LYS A 4 33.45 2.41 26.53
CA LYS A 4 32.16 3.10 26.59
C LYS A 4 31.27 2.51 25.50
N VAL A 5 30.52 1.46 25.86
CA VAL A 5 29.51 0.84 24.99
C VAL A 5 28.47 1.91 24.66
N CYS A 6 28.33 2.26 23.38
CA CYS A 6 27.21 3.08 22.91
C CYS A 6 25.91 2.32 23.19
N SER A 7 25.17 2.75 24.21
CA SER A 7 23.79 2.35 24.42
C SER A 7 22.97 2.83 23.22
N PHE A 8 22.57 1.91 22.34
CA PHE A 8 21.50 2.16 21.39
C PHE A 8 20.20 2.25 22.19
N SER A 9 19.83 3.47 22.57
CA SER A 9 18.55 3.77 23.20
C SER A 9 17.44 3.43 22.19
N THR A 10 16.86 2.23 22.28
CA THR A 10 15.61 1.88 21.60
C THR A 10 14.42 2.53 22.33
N SER A 11 14.52 3.83 22.63
CA SER A 11 13.46 4.61 23.25
C SER A 11 12.69 5.35 22.17
N ALA A 12 11.81 4.62 21.48
CA ALA A 12 10.54 5.10 20.90
C ALA A 12 10.02 4.09 19.86
N VAL A 13 9.58 2.92 20.33
CA VAL A 13 8.54 2.20 19.58
C VAL A 13 7.31 3.09 19.65
N ARG A 14 7.08 3.90 18.60
CA ARG A 14 5.84 4.65 18.43
C ARG A 14 4.69 3.67 18.65
N PRO A 15 3.68 3.98 19.49
CA PRO A 15 2.55 3.09 19.66
C PRO A 15 1.83 2.99 18.31
N LEU A 16 2.07 1.90 17.59
CA LEU A 16 1.34 1.59 16.36
C LEU A 16 -0.12 1.42 16.78
N SER A 17 -0.98 2.30 16.28
CA SER A 17 -2.39 2.37 16.63
C SER A 17 -3.01 0.97 16.58
N LYS A 18 -3.46 0.42 17.72
CA LYS A 18 -3.96 -0.97 17.91
C LYS A 18 -4.38 -1.60 16.57
N MET A 19 -3.49 -2.41 16.01
CA MET A 19 -3.68 -3.01 14.70
C MET A 19 -4.68 -4.16 14.86
N VAL A 20 -5.74 -4.15 14.05
CA VAL A 20 -6.71 -5.25 14.03
C VAL A 20 -6.01 -6.44 13.38
N LYS A 21 -5.89 -7.53 14.13
CA LYS A 21 -5.23 -8.74 13.65
C LYS A 21 -6.13 -9.41 12.60
N PRO A 22 -5.65 -9.65 11.37
CA PRO A 22 -6.39 -10.44 10.40
C PRO A 22 -6.49 -11.89 10.88
N PRO A 23 -7.56 -12.62 10.49
CA PRO A 23 -7.76 -14.01 10.88
C PRO A 23 -6.67 -14.94 10.32
N ILE A 24 -6.09 -14.58 9.18
CA ILE A 24 -4.97 -15.28 8.54
C ILE A 24 -3.75 -14.37 8.60
N GLN A 25 -2.67 -14.85 9.20
CA GLN A 25 -1.41 -14.11 9.23
C GLN A 25 -0.64 -14.36 7.94
N VAL A 26 -0.55 -13.34 7.09
CA VAL A 26 0.25 -13.36 5.87
C VAL A 26 1.60 -12.72 6.17
N TYR A 27 2.68 -13.42 5.83
CA TYR A 27 4.05 -12.96 6.05
C TYR A 27 4.63 -12.34 4.77
N GLY A 28 5.77 -11.67 4.90
CA GLY A 28 6.43 -11.00 3.76
C GLY A 28 6.04 -9.53 3.60
N LEU A 29 6.45 -8.95 2.48
CA LEU A 29 6.20 -7.54 2.17
C LEU A 29 4.73 -7.31 1.82
N GLU A 30 4.16 -8.15 0.96
CA GLU A 30 2.74 -8.11 0.60
C GLU A 30 1.86 -8.33 1.83
N GLY A 31 2.18 -9.34 2.65
CA GLY A 31 1.43 -9.63 3.88
C GLY A 31 1.36 -8.47 4.87
N ARG A 32 2.43 -7.65 4.97
CA ARG A 32 2.42 -6.43 5.80
C ARG A 32 1.48 -5.36 5.25
N TYR A 33 1.43 -5.19 3.92
CA TYR A 33 0.51 -4.27 3.27
C TYR A 33 -0.94 -4.75 3.39
N ALA A 34 -1.20 -6.03 3.13
CA ALA A 34 -2.52 -6.64 3.29
C ALA A 34 -3.02 -6.51 4.73
N THR A 35 -2.17 -6.80 5.72
CA THR A 35 -2.50 -6.64 7.15
C THR A 35 -2.79 -5.19 7.52
N ALA A 36 -2.00 -4.24 7.00
CA ALA A 36 -2.21 -2.82 7.25
C ALA A 36 -3.52 -2.31 6.62
N LEU A 37 -3.81 -2.71 5.39
CA LEU A 37 -5.05 -2.39 4.68
C LEU A 37 -6.26 -2.98 5.41
N TYR A 38 -6.20 -4.26 5.78
CA TYR A 38 -7.25 -4.93 6.55
C TYR A 38 -7.50 -4.22 7.88
N SER A 39 -6.43 -3.85 8.59
CA SER A 39 -6.59 -3.12 9.85
C SER A 39 -7.20 -1.73 9.66
N ALA A 40 -6.92 -1.03 8.56
CA ALA A 40 -7.52 0.27 8.27
C ALA A 40 -9.00 0.13 7.89
N ALA A 41 -9.31 -0.81 6.98
CA ALA A 41 -10.66 -1.07 6.51
C ALA A 41 -11.58 -1.62 7.62
N SER A 42 -11.04 -2.44 8.54
CA SER A 42 -11.77 -2.93 9.70
C SER A 42 -12.12 -1.82 10.70
N LYS A 43 -11.20 -0.85 10.91
CA LYS A 43 -11.47 0.33 11.75
C LYS A 43 -12.56 1.23 11.16
N GLU A 44 -12.59 1.39 9.84
CA GLU A 44 -13.60 2.17 9.15
C GLU A 44 -14.89 1.39 8.82
N LYS A 45 -14.93 0.08 9.09
CA LYS A 45 -16.03 -0.84 8.73
C LYS A 45 -16.41 -0.82 7.24
N LYS A 46 -15.42 -0.62 6.36
CA LYS A 46 -15.61 -0.55 4.89
C LYS A 46 -15.04 -1.76 4.14
N LEU A 47 -15.01 -2.93 4.79
CA LEU A 47 -14.38 -4.14 4.24
C LEU A 47 -14.95 -4.51 2.86
N ASP A 48 -16.27 -4.56 2.72
CA ASP A 48 -16.93 -4.95 1.46
C ASP A 48 -16.67 -3.97 0.31
N GLN A 49 -16.48 -2.68 0.63
CA GLN A 49 -16.17 -1.66 -0.37
C GLN A 49 -14.71 -1.78 -0.82
N VAL A 50 -13.78 -1.98 0.11
CA VAL A 50 -12.36 -2.15 -0.19
C VAL A 50 -12.13 -3.40 -1.04
N GLU A 51 -12.83 -4.50 -0.77
CA GLU A 51 -12.74 -5.72 -1.58
C GLU A 51 -13.19 -5.49 -3.04
N LYS A 52 -14.32 -4.81 -3.23
CA LYS A 52 -14.82 -4.45 -4.58
C LYS A 52 -13.86 -3.52 -5.31
N ASP A 53 -13.30 -2.56 -4.58
CA ASP A 53 -12.33 -1.62 -5.13
C ASP A 53 -11.04 -2.35 -5.55
N LEU A 54 -10.52 -3.27 -4.73
CA LEU A 54 -9.33 -4.07 -5.07
C LEU A 54 -9.54 -4.95 -6.31
N ASN A 55 -10.73 -5.53 -6.48
CA ASN A 55 -11.06 -6.28 -7.69
C ASN A 55 -11.08 -5.42 -8.95
N ARG A 56 -11.54 -4.16 -8.85
CA ARG A 56 -11.48 -3.21 -9.96
C ARG A 56 -10.06 -2.75 -10.24
N VAL A 57 -9.29 -2.48 -9.18
CA VAL A 57 -7.87 -2.13 -9.30
C VAL A 57 -7.11 -3.26 -10.00
N SER A 58 -7.29 -4.53 -9.59
CA SER A 58 -6.61 -5.65 -10.26
C SER A 58 -6.99 -5.79 -11.73
N ALA A 59 -8.22 -5.43 -12.12
CA ALA A 59 -8.64 -5.38 -13.53
C ALA A 59 -7.92 -4.25 -14.29
N LEU A 60 -7.87 -3.03 -13.74
CA LEU A 60 -7.18 -1.89 -14.35
C LEU A 60 -5.67 -2.13 -14.50
N PHE A 61 -5.06 -2.81 -13.55
CA PHE A 61 -3.62 -3.13 -13.61
C PHE A 61 -3.29 -4.21 -14.64
N LYS A 62 -4.27 -5.03 -15.05
CA LYS A 62 -4.11 -5.98 -16.18
C LYS A 62 -4.14 -5.28 -17.54
N ASP A 63 -4.60 -4.03 -17.61
CA ASP A 63 -4.63 -3.30 -18.87
C ASP A 63 -3.19 -3.04 -19.37
N PRO A 64 -2.87 -3.41 -20.62
CA PRO A 64 -1.50 -3.37 -21.14
C PRO A 64 -0.94 -1.94 -21.22
N LYS A 65 -1.80 -0.93 -21.30
CA LYS A 65 -1.39 0.48 -21.34
C LYS A 65 -0.90 0.97 -19.97
N LEU A 66 -1.55 0.52 -18.90
CA LEU A 66 -1.18 0.91 -17.54
C LEU A 66 0.01 0.09 -17.04
N SER A 67 0.04 -1.21 -17.33
CA SER A 67 1.16 -2.07 -16.96
C SER A 67 2.47 -1.59 -17.57
N VAL A 68 2.49 -1.17 -18.84
CA VAL A 68 3.71 -0.62 -19.48
C VAL A 68 4.17 0.67 -18.80
N VAL A 69 3.25 1.57 -18.42
CA VAL A 69 3.57 2.82 -17.71
C VAL A 69 4.12 2.54 -16.30
N ILE A 70 3.55 1.54 -15.63
CA ILE A 70 3.94 1.15 -14.27
C ILE A 70 5.32 0.49 -14.25
N THR A 71 5.59 -0.44 -15.15
CA THR A 71 6.82 -1.24 -15.17
C THR A 71 8.00 -0.48 -15.78
N ASN A 72 7.76 0.54 -16.61
CA ASN A 72 8.83 1.29 -17.27
C ASN A 72 9.61 2.19 -16.28
N PRO A 73 10.91 1.92 -16.01
CA PRO A 73 11.70 2.68 -15.04
C PRO A 73 12.09 4.09 -15.53
N HIS A 74 11.95 4.40 -16.82
CA HIS A 74 12.28 5.72 -17.38
C HIS A 74 11.26 6.81 -17.03
N ILE A 75 10.03 6.42 -16.65
CA ILE A 75 9.00 7.37 -16.25
C ILE A 75 9.26 7.79 -14.81
N LYS A 76 9.45 9.10 -14.60
CA LYS A 76 9.68 9.68 -13.27
C LYS A 76 8.56 9.27 -12.31
N ARG A 77 8.93 8.85 -11.10
CA ARG A 77 8.01 8.41 -10.04
C ARG A 77 6.87 9.39 -9.76
N VAL A 78 7.17 10.70 -9.80
CA VAL A 78 6.20 11.78 -9.61
C VAL A 78 5.13 11.80 -10.71
N LEU A 79 5.52 11.52 -11.96
CA LEU A 79 4.57 11.43 -13.07
C LEU A 79 3.67 10.20 -12.92
N LYS A 80 4.24 9.05 -12.51
CA LYS A 80 3.47 7.83 -12.22
C LYS A 80 2.43 8.06 -11.12
N GLN A 81 2.82 8.73 -10.04
CA GLN A 81 1.89 9.09 -8.96
C GLN A 81 0.75 9.97 -9.45
N LYS A 82 1.05 11.00 -10.25
CA LYS A 82 0.02 11.87 -10.84
C LYS A 82 -0.93 11.09 -11.73
N THR A 83 -0.41 10.28 -12.65
CA THR A 83 -1.25 9.48 -13.55
C THR A 83 -2.13 8.49 -12.79
N VAL A 84 -1.60 7.86 -11.74
CA VAL A 84 -2.36 6.93 -10.92
C VAL A 84 -3.41 7.68 -10.09
N GLY A 85 -3.06 8.83 -9.50
CA GLY A 85 -4.01 9.72 -8.83
C GLY A 85 -5.15 10.17 -9.75
N ASP A 86 -4.85 10.53 -11.00
CA ASP A 86 -5.84 10.94 -11.99
C ASP A 86 -6.78 9.79 -12.38
N ILE A 87 -6.26 8.56 -12.50
CA ILE A 87 -7.08 7.36 -12.76
C ILE A 87 -7.99 7.07 -11.57
N LEU A 88 -7.45 7.15 -10.35
CA LEU A 88 -8.21 6.91 -9.12
C LEU A 88 -9.32 7.96 -8.92
N ALA A 89 -9.06 9.22 -9.30
CA ALA A 89 -10.03 10.30 -9.25
C ALA A 89 -11.17 10.10 -10.27
N LYS A 90 -10.87 9.53 -11.45
CA LYS A 90 -11.88 9.22 -12.47
C LYS A 90 -12.80 8.07 -12.05
N GLU A 91 -12.25 7.05 -11.42
CA GLU A 91 -12.97 5.85 -10.98
C GLU A 91 -13.74 6.03 -9.65
N LYS A 92 -13.52 7.16 -8.93
CA LYS A 92 -14.17 7.49 -7.64
C LYS A 92 -14.04 6.38 -6.59
N PHE A 93 -12.83 5.84 -6.42
CA PHE A 93 -12.55 4.84 -5.39
C PHE A 93 -12.73 5.39 -3.97
N THR A 94 -12.88 4.48 -3.00
CA THR A 94 -12.90 4.88 -1.58
C THR A 94 -11.58 5.55 -1.18
N PRO A 95 -11.62 6.51 -0.22
CA PRO A 95 -10.42 7.24 0.19
C PRO A 95 -9.33 6.32 0.77
N LEU A 96 -9.72 5.18 1.34
CA LEU A 96 -8.79 4.15 1.80
C LEU A 96 -7.99 3.55 0.64
N THR A 97 -8.66 3.16 -0.44
CA THR A 97 -8.01 2.60 -1.63
C THR A 97 -7.13 3.64 -2.33
N VAL A 98 -7.58 4.90 -2.41
CA VAL A 98 -6.77 5.99 -2.98
C VAL A 98 -5.46 6.16 -2.20
N ASN A 99 -5.53 6.20 -0.88
CA ASN A 99 -4.35 6.32 -0.03
C ASN A 99 -3.42 5.11 -0.15
N PHE A 100 -3.98 3.91 -0.23
CA PHE A 100 -3.19 2.68 -0.41
C PHE A 100 -2.44 2.68 -1.74
N VAL A 101 -3.13 2.98 -2.85
CA VAL A 101 -2.50 3.00 -4.17
C VAL A 101 -1.48 4.14 -4.27
N ASN A 102 -1.72 5.29 -3.63
CA ASN A 102 -0.72 6.35 -3.52
C ASN A 102 0.53 5.89 -2.76
N LEU A 103 0.38 5.16 -1.65
CA LEU A 103 1.51 4.56 -0.92
C LEU A 103 2.28 3.56 -1.80
N LEU A 104 1.60 2.76 -2.61
CA LEU A 104 2.27 1.85 -3.54
C LEU A 104 3.01 2.61 -4.65
N ALA A 105 2.43 3.71 -5.17
CA ALA A 105 3.07 4.60 -6.13
C ALA A 105 4.29 5.31 -5.54
N GLU A 106 4.19 5.79 -4.29
CA GLU A 106 5.28 6.35 -3.50
C GLU A 106 6.39 5.38 -3.18
N ASN A 107 6.09 4.09 -3.08
CA ASN A 107 7.09 3.05 -2.88
C ASN A 107 7.58 2.41 -4.19
N GLY A 108 6.98 2.79 -5.33
CA GLY A 108 7.32 2.23 -6.65
C GLY A 108 6.93 0.77 -6.79
N ARG A 109 6.02 0.30 -5.93
CA ARG A 109 5.55 -1.08 -5.81
C ARG A 109 4.27 -1.33 -6.58
N LEU A 110 3.95 -0.46 -7.53
CA LEU A 110 2.81 -0.58 -8.42
C LEU A 110 2.88 -1.84 -9.30
N SER A 111 4.06 -2.44 -9.47
CA SER A 111 4.21 -3.73 -10.16
C SER A 111 3.90 -4.95 -9.30
N GLN A 112 3.83 -4.79 -7.96
CA GLN A 112 3.54 -5.85 -7.00
C GLN A 112 2.08 -5.85 -6.53
N THR A 113 1.24 -4.97 -7.10
CA THR A 113 -0.19 -4.91 -6.84
C THR A 113 -0.99 -6.20 -7.08
N PRO A 114 -0.63 -7.14 -7.98
CA PRO A 114 -1.40 -8.37 -8.12
C PRO A 114 -1.18 -9.39 -7.00
N ASP A 115 -0.08 -9.28 -6.24
CA ASP A 115 0.29 -10.21 -5.18
C ASP A 115 -0.18 -9.77 -3.77
N VAL A 116 -0.76 -8.56 -3.66
CA VAL A 116 -1.29 -7.96 -2.40
C VAL A 116 -2.81 -7.99 -2.38
#